data_AF-A0A8H8ZD54-F1
#
_entry.id   AF-A0A8H8ZD54-F1
#
_cell.length_a   1.000
_cell.length_b   1.000
_cell.length_c   1.000
_cell.angle_alpha   90.00
_cell.angle_beta   90.00
_cell.angle_gamma   90.00
#
_symmetry.space_group_name_H-M   'P 1'
#
loop_
_entity.id
_entity.type
_entity.pdbx_description
1 polymer ?
#
loop_
_entity_poly.entity_id
_entity_poly.type
_entity_poly.pdbx_seq_one_letter_code
_entity_poly.pdbx_strand_id
1 'polypeptide(L)'
;RVELYYRFNHEEEYYPSHRFMLVVDMKTVMVFSQRAESLGLYSNNRLLINIIAEHIHSDIYLTKYQQQYPDANALINTLHESGNDMVQDEKHLSDSKNR
;
A
#
# COMPACT_ATOMS: atom_id res chain seq x y z
N ARG A 1 3.06 7.63 19.98
CA ARG A 1 1.63 7.36 19.69
C ARG A 1 1.60 6.60 18.38
N VAL A 2 0.96 5.43 18.32
CA VAL A 2 0.84 4.62 17.11
C VAL A 2 -0.59 4.82 16.58
N GLU A 3 -0.72 5.17 15.30
CA GLU A 3 -2.01 5.31 14.63
C GLU A 3 -2.11 4.23 13.56
N LEU A 4 -3.26 3.58 13.47
CA LEU A 4 -3.52 2.46 12.55
C LEU A 4 -4.54 2.92 11.52
N TYR A 5 -4.26 2.63 10.26
CA TYR A 5 -5.09 2.99 9.12
C TYR A 5 -5.30 1.75 8.26
N TYR A 6 -6.55 1.44 7.95
CA TYR A 6 -6.92 0.29 7.11
C TYR A 6 -7.77 0.78 5.95
N ARG A 7 -7.47 0.28 4.75
CA ARG A 7 -8.28 0.58 3.55
C ARG A 7 -9.67 -0.06 3.65
N PHE A 8 -9.74 -1.23 4.28
CA PHE A 8 -10.97 -1.99 4.45
C PHE A 8 -11.22 -2.29 5.93
N ASN A 9 -12.49 -2.48 6.30
CA ASN A 9 -12.90 -2.84 7.66
C ASN A 9 -12.89 -4.35 7.93
N HIS A 10 -12.41 -5.17 6.99
CA HIS A 10 -12.22 -6.60 7.17
C HIS A 10 -10.73 -6.91 7.39
N GLU A 11 -10.45 -8.00 8.10
CA GLU A 11 -9.08 -8.49 8.26
C GLU A 11 -8.53 -8.90 6.89
N GLU A 12 -7.25 -8.63 6.66
CA GLU A 12 -6.57 -9.03 5.43
C GLU A 12 -6.40 -10.56 5.45
N GLU A 13 -7.23 -11.26 4.67
CA GLU A 13 -7.21 -12.73 4.58
C GLU A 13 -6.04 -13.24 3.72
N TYR A 14 -5.40 -12.36 2.95
CA TYR A 14 -4.30 -12.70 2.06
C TYR A 14 -2.96 -12.57 2.78
N TYR A 15 -2.45 -13.70 3.26
CA TYR A 15 -1.12 -13.84 3.83
C TYR A 15 -0.23 -14.69 2.92
N PRO A 16 1.03 -14.30 2.66
CA PRO A 16 1.77 -13.16 3.22
C PRO A 16 1.43 -11.83 2.56
N SER A 17 1.47 -10.73 3.33
CA SER A 17 1.34 -9.39 2.74
C SER A 17 2.48 -9.15 1.76
N HIS A 18 2.14 -8.66 0.58
CA HIS A 18 3.12 -8.55 -0.50
C HIS A 18 4.13 -7.42 -0.29
N ARG A 19 3.84 -6.42 0.56
CA ARG A 19 4.71 -5.28 0.82
C ARG A 19 4.58 -4.77 2.25
N PHE A 20 5.69 -4.31 2.80
CA PHE A 20 5.75 -3.63 4.09
C PHE A 20 6.66 -2.41 3.98
N MET A 21 6.22 -1.26 4.50
CA MET A 21 6.96 0.00 4.47
C MET A 21 6.95 0.64 5.86
N LEU A 22 8.12 1.06 6.34
CA LEU A 22 8.30 1.69 7.63
C LEU A 22 9.28 2.85 7.52
N VAL A 23 8.87 4.02 8.01
CA VAL A 23 9.74 5.19 8.20
C VAL A 23 9.81 5.49 9.69
N VAL A 24 11.03 5.63 10.22
CA VAL A 24 11.25 5.93 11.64
C VAL A 24 11.88 7.32 11.76
N ASP A 25 11.14 8.23 12.41
CA ASP A 25 11.55 9.60 12.73
C ASP A 25 12.10 10.40 11.54
N MET A 26 11.70 10.08 10.29
CA MET A 26 12.28 10.64 9.06
C MET A 26 13.82 10.48 8.97
N LYS A 27 14.40 9.48 9.66
CA LYS A 27 15.85 9.22 9.73
C LYS A 27 16.25 7.94 9.03
N THR A 28 15.38 6.93 9.06
CA THR A 28 15.62 5.62 8.46
C THR A 28 14.35 5.10 7.84
N VAL A 29 14.52 4.24 6.84
CA VAL A 29 13.43 3.56 6.14
C VAL A 29 13.74 2.08 5.99
N MET A 30 12.70 1.27 6.13
CA MET A 30 12.69 -0.14 5.81
C MET A 30 11.55 -0.41 4.83
N VAL A 31 11.87 -1.05 3.71
CA VAL A 31 10.90 -1.50 2.71
C VAL A 31 11.10 -2.99 2.50
N PHE A 32 10.03 -3.75 2.47
CA PHE A 32 10.03 -5.17 2.21
C PHE A 32 8.98 -5.48 1.14
N SER A 33 9.28 -6.46 0.30
CA SER A 33 8.39 -6.97 -0.72
C SER A 33 8.54 -8.49 -0.82
N GLN A 34 7.41 -9.17 -0.94
CA GLN A 34 7.34 -10.61 -1.16
C GLN A 34 6.52 -10.89 -2.42
N ARG A 35 7.24 -11.23 -3.49
CA ARG A 35 6.66 -11.73 -4.75
C ARG A 35 7.30 -13.08 -5.09
N ALA A 36 8.17 -13.13 -6.10
CA ALA A 36 8.94 -14.33 -6.42
C ALA A 36 10.01 -14.64 -5.36
N GLU A 37 10.58 -13.59 -4.76
CA GLU A 37 11.54 -13.68 -3.67
C GLU A 37 11.20 -12.63 -2.60
N SER A 38 11.61 -12.91 -1.37
CA SER A 38 11.48 -12.01 -0.23
C SER A 38 12.69 -11.08 -0.19
N LEU A 39 12.49 -9.81 -0.54
CA LEU A 39 13.54 -8.80 -0.56
C LEU A 39 13.22 -7.66 0.39
N GLY A 40 14.21 -7.28 1.19
CA GLY A 40 14.15 -6.13 2.09
C GLY A 40 15.25 -5.12 1.77
N LEU A 41 14.93 -3.84 1.95
CA LEU A 41 15.86 -2.72 1.87
C LEU A 41 15.79 -1.92 3.18
N TYR A 42 16.94 -1.70 3.80
CA TYR A 42 17.10 -0.78 4.92
C TYR A 42 18.06 0.33 4.51
N SER A 43 17.68 1.59 4.73
CA SER A 43 18.48 2.73 4.29
C SER A 43 18.27 3.95 5.18
N ASN A 44 19.27 4.82 5.22
CA ASN A 44 19.18 6.19 5.75
C ASN A 44 19.30 7.24 4.63
N ASN A 45 19.17 6.84 3.36
CA ASN A 45 19.20 7.77 2.25
C ASN A 45 17.99 8.72 2.33
N ARG A 46 18.28 10.03 2.44
CA ARG A 46 17.24 11.04 2.68
C ARG A 46 16.20 11.14 1.57
N LEU A 47 16.60 10.94 0.32
CA LEU A 47 15.67 10.94 -0.80
C LEU A 47 14.71 9.75 -0.69
N LEU A 48 15.23 8.55 -0.42
CA LEU A 48 14.40 7.36 -0.27
C LEU A 48 13.43 7.48 0.93
N ILE A 49 13.90 8.01 2.05
CA ILE A 49 13.05 8.28 3.23
C ILE A 49 11.87 9.17 2.86
N ASN A 50 12.13 10.29 2.17
CA ASN A 50 11.09 11.22 1.77
C ASN A 50 10.09 10.58 0.79
N ILE A 51 10.58 9.81 -0.19
CA ILE A 51 9.72 9.11 -1.15
C ILE A 51 8.78 8.15 -0.43
N ILE A 52 9.31 7.31 0.46
CA ILE A 52 8.49 6.31 1.16
C ILE A 52 7.53 6.96 2.17
N ALA A 53 7.96 8.02 2.86
CA ALA A 53 7.07 8.76 3.76
C ALA A 53 5.88 9.35 3.01
N GLU A 54 6.11 10.01 1.88
CA GLU A 54 5.03 10.57 1.04
C GLU A 54 4.14 9.48 0.45
N HIS A 55 4.69 8.31 0.12
CA HIS A 55 3.89 7.17 -0.33
C HIS A 55 2.94 6.67 0.76
N ILE A 56 3.44 6.47 1.99
CA ILE A 56 2.62 6.09 3.14
C ILE A 56 1.52 7.13 3.42
N HIS A 57 1.88 8.43 3.40
CA HIS A 57 0.89 9.49 3.59
C HIS A 57 -0.19 9.49 2.51
N SER A 58 0.19 9.30 1.24
CA SER A 58 -0.75 9.25 0.12
C SER A 58 -1.74 8.10 0.28
N ASP A 59 -1.27 6.90 0.65
CA ASP A 59 -2.12 5.73 0.88
C ASP A 59 -3.13 5.98 2.01
N ILE A 60 -2.71 6.64 3.10
CA ILE A 60 -3.59 7.01 4.22
C ILE A 60 -4.62 8.06 3.78
N TYR A 61 -4.21 9.07 3.01
CA TYR A 61 -5.11 10.14 2.58
C TYR A 61 -6.17 9.63 1.60
N LEU A 62 -5.78 8.82 0.62
CA LEU A 62 -6.72 8.18 -0.29
C LEU A 62 -7.70 7.27 0.45
N THR A 63 -7.20 6.50 1.43
CA THR A 63 -8.06 5.67 2.28
C THR A 63 -9.11 6.50 3.02
N LYS A 64 -8.69 7.58 3.69
CA LYS A 64 -9.61 8.48 4.40
C LYS A 64 -10.58 9.17 3.44
N TYR A 65 -10.11 9.58 2.27
CA TYR A 65 -10.94 10.23 1.27
C TYR A 65 -12.02 9.29 0.73
N GLN A 66 -11.68 8.03 0.42
CA GLN A 66 -12.64 7.01 -0.02
C GLN A 66 -13.69 6.71 1.07
N GLN A 67 -13.29 6.68 2.34
CA GLN A 67 -14.21 6.50 3.47
C GLN A 67 -15.20 7.67 3.59
N GLN A 68 -14.75 8.90 3.31
CA GLN A 68 -15.60 10.09 3.36
C GLN A 68 -16.50 10.21 2.12
N TYR A 69 -16.03 9.76 0.96
CA TYR A 69 -16.73 9.85 -0.33
C TYR A 69 -16.72 8.50 -1.06
N PRO A 70 -17.60 7.55 -0.68
CA PRO A 70 -17.59 6.19 -1.23
C PRO A 70 -17.77 6.11 -2.74
N ASP A 71 -18.50 7.05 -3.34
CA ASP A 71 -18.74 7.11 -4.78
C ASP A 71 -17.61 7.77 -5.58
N ALA A 72 -16.66 8.42 -4.89
CA ALA A 72 -15.52 9.03 -5.53
C ALA A 72 -14.47 7.94 -5.81
N ASN A 73 -14.29 7.58 -7.08
CA ASN A 73 -13.21 6.70 -7.50
C ASN A 73 -11.91 7.51 -7.65
N ALA A 74 -11.36 7.97 -6.53
CA ALA A 74 -10.16 8.80 -6.52
C ALA A 74 -8.90 7.94 -6.50
N LEU A 75 -8.15 8.00 -7.60
CA LEU A 75 -6.86 7.34 -7.78
C LEU A 75 -5.82 8.41 -8.14
N ILE A 76 -4.55 8.19 -7.78
CA ILE A 76 -3.44 9.10 -8.13
C ILE A 76 -2.93 8.82 -9.57
N ASN A 77 -3.54 7.84 -10.25
CA ASN A 77 -3.19 7.33 -11.58
C ASN A 77 -1.69 6.97 -11.69
N THR A 78 -1.19 6.29 -10.68
CA THR A 78 0.20 5.81 -10.65
C THR A 78 0.36 4.52 -11.45
N LEU A 79 1.59 4.17 -11.82
CA LEU A 79 1.92 2.84 -12.37
C LEU A 79 1.51 1.72 -11.41
N HIS A 80 1.54 1.99 -10.09
CA HIS A 80 1.07 1.08 -9.06
C HIS A 80 -0.43 0.79 -9.17
N GLU A 81 -1.25 1.76 -9.56
CA GLU A 81 -2.71 1.63 -9.68
C GLU A 81 -3.15 1.15 -11.08
N SER A 82 -2.39 1.47 -12.12
CA SER A 82 -2.76 1.21 -13.53
C SER A 82 -2.32 -0.17 -14.05
N GLY A 83 -1.19 -0.71 -13.56
CA GLY A 83 -0.61 -1.92 -14.14
C GLY A 83 0.13 -2.81 -13.16
N ASN A 84 -0.05 -2.61 -11.84
CA ASN A 84 0.58 -3.49 -10.88
C ASN A 84 -0.23 -4.77 -10.71
N ASP A 85 0.41 -5.92 -10.92
CA ASP A 85 -0.24 -7.23 -10.78
C ASP A 85 -0.92 -7.43 -9.40
N MET A 86 -0.46 -6.74 -8.34
CA MET A 86 -1.11 -6.86 -7.02
C MET A 86 -2.53 -6.26 -6.96
N VAL A 87 -2.86 -5.33 -7.86
CA VAL A 87 -4.21 -4.75 -7.97
C VAL A 87 -5.05 -5.54 -8.99
N GLN A 88 -4.39 -6.21 -9.94
CA GLN A 88 -5.04 -7.03 -10.96
C GLN A 88 -5.41 -8.43 -10.45
N ASP A 89 -4.59 -9.03 -9.58
CA ASP A 89 -4.89 -10.30 -8.89
C ASP A 89 -6.21 -10.20 -8.10
N GLU A 90 -6.44 -9.07 -7.40
CA GLU A 90 -7.68 -8.80 -6.67
C GLU A 90 -8.92 -8.74 -7.59
N LYS A 91 -8.79 -8.14 -8.79
CA LYS A 91 -9.90 -8.07 -9.78
C LYS A 91 -10.24 -9.43 -10.37
N HIS A 92 -9.24 -10.26 -10.66
CA HIS A 92 -9.47 -11.61 -11.18
C HIS A 92 -10.12 -12.53 -10.12
N LEU A 93 -9.82 -12.32 -8.84
CA LEU A 93 -10.45 -13.03 -7.73
C LEU A 93 -11.91 -12.60 -7.50
N SER A 94 -12.23 -11.30 -7.59
CA SER A 94 -13.62 -10.82 -7.46
C SER A 94 -14.54 -11.30 -8.59
N ASP A 95 -14.02 -11.40 -9.81
CA ASP A 95 -14.77 -11.90 -10.97
C ASP A 95 -15.01 -13.42 -10.90
N SER A 96 -14.15 -14.17 -10.19
CA SER A 96 -14.30 -15.62 -9.97
C SER A 96 -15.34 -15.97 -8.91
N LYS A 97 -15.56 -15.12 -7.90
CA LYS A 97 -16.57 -15.32 -6.84
C LYS A 97 -18.01 -14.98 -7.28
N ASN A 98 -18.16 -14.27 -8.40
CA ASN A 98 -19.46 -13.87 -8.97
C ASN A 98 -19.95 -14.80 -10.11
N ARG A 99 -19.33 -15.98 -10.29
CA ARG A 99 -19.75 -17.02 -11.23
C ARG A 99 -20.19 -18.30 -10.53
#